data_AF-A0A1R2D505-F1
#
_entry.id   AF-A0A1R2D505-F1
#
_cell.length_a   1.000
_cell.length_b   1.000
_cell.length_c   1.000
_cell.angle_alpha   90.00
_cell.angle_beta   90.00
_cell.angle_gamma   90.00
#
_symmetry.space_group_name_H-M   'P 1'
#
loop_
_entity.id
_entity.type
_entity.pdbx_description
1 polymer ?
#
loop_
_entity_poly.entity_id
_entity_poly.type
_entity_poly.pdbx_seq_one_letter_code
_entity_poly.pdbx_strand_id
1 'polypeptide(L)'
;MSDAEAKRQLEELNKAMMNLDNAINQSKHQHKTHEKSQYYLGIGSLPFLIAIIIVLNSDGECGAHIRTWLECLCYTFIVTLIISIANLVAPSPGLAGASGIVISLLSLFQLIWYIIGTVWFFSEDNNCDANWHAGYVMSLVMVIWFLVQLGIVLLICCCVCCAAGIALGASSKN
;
A
#
# COMPACT_ATOMS: atom_id res chain seq x y z
N MET A 1 18.63 -43.37 34.85
CA MET A 1 18.54 -41.98 34.40
C MET A 1 19.04 -41.10 35.54
N SER A 2 20.07 -40.31 35.31
CA SER A 2 20.67 -39.45 36.34
C SER A 2 19.81 -38.21 36.56
N ASP A 3 19.74 -37.69 37.79
CA ASP A 3 19.06 -36.41 38.11
C ASP A 3 19.55 -35.25 37.22
N ALA A 4 20.82 -35.32 36.78
CA ALA A 4 21.40 -34.36 35.84
C ALA A 4 20.81 -34.43 34.42
N GLU A 5 20.41 -35.61 33.95
CA GLU A 5 19.77 -35.78 32.64
C GLU A 5 18.33 -35.25 32.66
N ALA A 6 17.60 -35.48 33.75
CA ALA A 6 16.25 -34.97 33.94
C ALA A 6 16.20 -33.43 33.96
N LYS A 7 17.17 -32.78 34.62
CA LYS A 7 17.28 -31.32 34.65
C LYS A 7 17.57 -30.71 33.28
N ARG A 8 18.46 -31.34 32.49
CA ARG A 8 18.76 -30.88 31.12
C ARG A 8 17.54 -30.98 30.20
N GLN A 9 16.79 -32.08 30.28
CA GLN A 9 15.56 -32.24 29.50
C GLN A 9 14.50 -31.19 29.87
N LEU A 10 14.36 -30.86 31.16
CA LEU A 10 13.44 -29.83 31.61
C LEU A 10 13.84 -28.44 31.09
N GLU A 11 15.13 -28.13 31.06
CA GLU A 11 15.65 -26.86 30.54
C GLU A 11 15.46 -26.73 29.02
N GLU A 12 15.73 -27.80 28.27
CA GLU A 12 15.46 -27.85 26.82
C GLU A 12 13.96 -27.71 26.51
N LEU A 13 13.09 -28.38 27.28
CA LEU A 13 11.65 -28.28 27.13
C LEU A 13 11.15 -26.87 27.40
N ASN A 14 11.64 -26.22 28.47
CA ASN A 14 11.28 -24.84 28.80
C ASN A 14 11.74 -23.87 27.70
N LYS A 15 12.94 -24.07 27.14
CA LYS A 15 13.46 -23.25 26.05
C LYS A 15 12.66 -23.44 24.76
N ALA A 16 12.27 -24.67 24.43
CA ALA A 16 11.41 -24.98 23.29
C ALA A 16 10.03 -24.34 23.45
N MET A 17 9.44 -24.41 24.65
CA MET A 17 8.14 -23.81 24.95
C MET A 17 8.17 -22.29 24.83
N MET A 18 9.23 -21.64 25.33
CA MET A 18 9.43 -20.19 25.20
C MET A 18 9.62 -19.76 23.73
N ASN A 19 10.36 -20.52 22.93
CA ASN A 19 10.53 -20.25 21.51
C ASN A 19 9.21 -20.38 20.74
N LEU A 20 8.40 -21.39 21.08
CA LEU A 20 7.08 -21.58 20.47
C LEU A 20 6.13 -20.43 20.81
N ASP A 21 6.10 -19.99 22.07
CA ASP A 21 5.23 -18.89 22.50
C ASP A 21 5.63 -17.57 21.82
N ASN A 22 6.94 -17.32 21.68
CA ASN A 22 7.45 -16.18 20.91
C ASN A 22 7.04 -16.25 19.43
N ALA A 23 7.12 -17.41 18.79
CA ALA A 23 6.70 -17.59 17.41
C ALA A 23 5.18 -17.39 17.22
N ILE A 24 4.37 -17.89 18.17
CA ILE A 24 2.92 -17.69 18.18
C ILE A 24 2.59 -16.20 18.34
N ASN A 25 3.26 -15.50 19.26
CA ASN A 25 3.03 -14.07 19.46
C ASN A 25 3.48 -13.23 18.25
N GLN A 26 4.60 -13.57 17.61
CA GLN A 26 5.04 -12.91 16.37
C GLN A 26 4.04 -13.11 15.22
N SER A 27 3.56 -14.33 15.02
CA SER A 27 2.58 -14.63 13.95
C SER A 27 1.24 -13.90 14.17
N LYS A 28 0.73 -13.84 15.41
CA LYS A 28 -0.45 -13.04 15.76
C LYS A 28 -0.25 -11.57 15.46
N HIS A 29 0.95 -11.04 15.74
CA HIS A 29 1.23 -9.62 15.53
C HIS A 29 1.34 -9.27 14.04
N GLN A 30 1.92 -10.16 13.22
CA GLN A 30 1.97 -10.01 11.76
C GLN A 30 0.57 -10.05 11.14
N HIS A 31 -0.29 -11.00 11.55
CA HIS A 31 -1.66 -11.12 11.04
C HIS A 31 -2.47 -9.83 11.29
N LYS A 32 -2.39 -9.31 12.52
CA LYS A 32 -3.12 -8.08 12.91
C LYS A 32 -2.65 -6.82 12.17
N THR A 33 -1.40 -6.78 11.72
CA THR A 33 -0.84 -5.63 11.00
C THR A 33 -1.24 -5.67 9.53
N HIS A 34 -1.29 -6.86 8.93
CA HIS A 34 -1.69 -7.06 7.53
C HIS A 34 -3.17 -6.73 7.30
N GLU A 35 -4.05 -7.10 8.23
CA GLU A 35 -5.49 -6.77 8.14
C GLU A 35 -5.73 -5.26 8.14
N LYS A 36 -4.99 -4.51 8.97
CA LYS A 36 -5.11 -3.05 9.02
C LYS A 36 -4.63 -2.39 7.74
N SER A 37 -3.48 -2.79 7.19
CA SER A 37 -2.96 -2.16 5.96
C SER A 37 -3.88 -2.38 4.77
N GLN A 38 -4.45 -3.58 4.62
CA GLN A 38 -5.42 -3.89 3.56
C GLN A 38 -6.72 -3.08 3.72
N TYR A 39 -7.20 -2.92 4.95
CA TYR A 39 -8.39 -2.11 5.23
C TYR A 39 -8.18 -0.63 4.85
N TYR A 40 -7.04 -0.03 5.21
CA TYR A 40 -6.73 1.36 4.87
C TYR A 40 -6.55 1.57 3.36
N LEU A 41 -5.93 0.62 2.66
CA LEU A 41 -5.73 0.70 1.20
C LEU A 41 -7.06 0.57 0.43
N GLY A 42 -7.91 -0.38 0.82
CA GLY A 42 -9.22 -0.58 0.18
C GLY A 42 -10.17 0.57 0.46
N ILE A 43 -10.46 0.84 1.73
CA ILE A 43 -11.49 1.84 2.11
C ILE A 43 -11.02 3.28 1.93
N GLY A 44 -9.73 3.55 2.11
CA GLY A 44 -9.16 4.88 1.87
C GLY A 44 -9.25 5.32 0.41
N SER A 45 -9.35 4.36 -0.52
CA SER A 45 -9.48 4.63 -1.97
C SER A 45 -10.92 4.85 -2.43
N LEU A 46 -11.93 4.51 -1.63
CA LEU A 46 -13.35 4.60 -2.01
C LEU A 46 -13.81 6.00 -2.42
N PRO A 47 -13.47 7.10 -1.71
CA PRO A 47 -13.87 8.44 -2.12
C PRO A 47 -13.32 8.80 -3.51
N PHE A 48 -12.07 8.42 -3.79
CA PHE A 48 -11.45 8.64 -5.09
C PHE A 48 -12.12 7.81 -6.17
N LEU A 49 -12.40 6.52 -5.91
CA LEU A 49 -13.10 5.65 -6.85
C LEU A 49 -14.48 6.23 -7.23
N ILE A 50 -15.28 6.64 -6.24
CA ILE A 50 -16.62 7.21 -6.47
C ILE A 50 -16.51 8.49 -7.30
N ALA A 51 -15.59 9.39 -6.93
CA ALA A 51 -15.39 10.64 -7.65
C ALA A 51 -14.94 10.42 -9.10
N ILE A 52 -14.03 9.46 -9.35
CA ILE A 52 -13.59 9.09 -10.69
C ILE A 52 -14.77 8.53 -11.51
N ILE A 53 -15.58 7.63 -10.95
CA ILE A 53 -16.75 7.08 -11.64
C ILE A 53 -17.72 8.20 -12.05
N ILE A 54 -18.01 9.14 -11.14
CA ILE A 54 -18.91 10.27 -11.42
C ILE A 54 -18.36 11.12 -12.56
N VAL A 55 -17.07 11.47 -12.49
CA VAL A 55 -16.39 12.23 -13.54
C VAL A 55 -16.45 11.49 -14.88
N LEU A 56 -16.08 10.20 -14.90
CA LEU A 56 -16.01 9.40 -16.13
C LEU A 56 -17.37 9.23 -16.83
N ASN A 57 -18.48 9.35 -16.08
CA ASN A 57 -19.84 9.28 -16.61
C ASN A 57 -20.46 10.65 -16.94
N SER A 58 -19.74 11.76 -16.74
CA SER A 58 -20.27 13.08 -17.08
C SER A 58 -20.30 13.32 -18.60
N ASP A 59 -21.17 14.21 -19.07
CA ASP A 59 -21.26 14.54 -20.49
C ASP A 59 -20.15 15.53 -20.85
N GLY A 60 -19.04 15.05 -21.40
CA GLY A 60 -17.96 15.88 -21.90
C GLY A 60 -16.75 15.08 -22.38
N GLU A 61 -15.89 15.74 -23.15
CA GLU A 61 -14.60 15.19 -23.55
C GLU A 61 -13.46 16.05 -23.01
N CYS A 62 -12.34 15.40 -22.73
CA CYS A 62 -11.06 16.04 -22.53
C CYS A 62 -10.00 15.16 -23.18
N GLY A 63 -8.82 15.75 -23.44
CA GLY A 63 -7.67 15.08 -24.05
C GLY A 63 -7.57 13.60 -23.64
N ALA A 64 -7.42 12.74 -24.64
CA ALA A 64 -7.54 11.29 -24.50
C ALA A 64 -6.65 10.72 -23.38
N HIS A 65 -5.52 11.36 -23.10
CA HIS A 65 -4.54 10.94 -22.11
C HIS A 65 -5.05 11.04 -20.67
N ILE A 66 -5.66 12.16 -20.24
CA ILE A 66 -6.17 12.31 -18.86
C ILE A 66 -7.36 11.38 -18.63
N ARG A 67 -8.27 11.27 -19.60
CA ARG A 67 -9.41 10.34 -19.49
C ARG A 67 -8.94 8.89 -19.38
N THR A 68 -8.02 8.46 -20.26
CA THR A 68 -7.42 7.12 -20.20
C THR A 68 -6.71 6.87 -18.88
N TRP A 69 -6.01 7.88 -18.36
CA TRP A 69 -5.33 7.80 -17.08
C TRP A 69 -6.31 7.54 -15.93
N LEU A 70 -7.41 8.31 -15.86
CA LEU A 70 -8.48 8.15 -14.87
C LEU A 70 -9.21 6.81 -15.00
N GLU A 71 -9.49 6.37 -16.23
CA GLU A 71 -10.11 5.06 -16.51
C GLU A 71 -9.24 3.92 -15.97
N CYS A 72 -7.94 3.96 -16.26
CA CYS A 72 -7.00 2.96 -15.76
C CYS A 72 -6.94 2.96 -14.22
N LEU A 73 -6.87 4.14 -13.58
CA LEU A 73 -6.92 4.24 -12.11
C LEU A 73 -8.23 3.67 -11.54
N CYS A 74 -9.36 3.96 -12.18
CA CYS A 74 -10.67 3.40 -11.82
C CYS A 74 -10.62 1.86 -11.80
N TYR A 75 -10.12 1.23 -12.86
CA TYR A 75 -9.98 -0.23 -12.92
C TYR A 75 -9.08 -0.77 -11.81
N THR A 76 -7.94 -0.12 -11.53
CA THR A 76 -7.06 -0.59 -10.45
C THR A 76 -7.74 -0.50 -9.08
N PHE A 77 -8.50 0.56 -8.79
CA PHE A 77 -9.24 0.68 -7.53
C PHE A 77 -10.35 -0.36 -7.41
N ILE A 78 -11.09 -0.64 -8.49
CA ILE A 78 -12.11 -1.70 -8.52
C ILE A 78 -11.48 -3.05 -8.23
N VAL A 79 -10.35 -3.39 -8.87
CA VAL A 79 -9.64 -4.66 -8.63
C VAL A 79 -9.17 -4.76 -7.18
N THR A 80 -8.56 -3.70 -6.64
CA THR A 80 -8.15 -3.66 -5.22
C THR A 80 -9.33 -3.85 -4.28
N LEU A 81 -10.46 -3.22 -4.56
CA LEU A 81 -11.68 -3.34 -3.76
C LEU A 81 -12.24 -4.77 -3.79
N ILE A 82 -12.32 -5.39 -4.97
CA ILE A 82 -12.78 -6.78 -5.12
C ILE A 82 -11.89 -7.73 -4.32
N ILE A 83 -10.57 -7.59 -4.42
CA ILE A 83 -9.62 -8.42 -3.67
C ILE A 83 -9.79 -8.19 -2.16
N SER A 84 -9.97 -6.94 -1.74
CA SER A 84 -10.17 -6.60 -0.32
C SER A 84 -11.46 -7.21 0.23
N ILE A 85 -12.56 -7.15 -0.52
CA ILE A 85 -13.84 -7.78 -0.15
C ILE A 85 -13.70 -9.31 -0.12
N ALA A 86 -13.03 -9.91 -1.10
CA ALA A 86 -12.82 -11.36 -1.14
C ALA A 86 -12.06 -11.86 0.10
N ASN A 87 -11.00 -11.16 0.49
CA ASN A 87 -10.23 -11.46 1.71
C ASN A 87 -11.05 -11.28 2.99
N LEU A 88 -12.00 -10.33 3.00
CA LEU A 88 -12.87 -10.08 4.15
C LEU A 88 -13.95 -11.16 4.31
N VAL A 89 -14.57 -11.58 3.19
CA VAL A 89 -15.70 -12.52 3.20
C VAL A 89 -15.23 -13.97 3.36
N ALA A 90 -14.08 -14.32 2.77
CA ALA A 90 -13.53 -15.68 2.80
C ALA A 90 -12.05 -15.66 3.24
N PRO A 91 -11.76 -15.36 4.51
CA PRO A 91 -10.39 -15.29 5.00
C PRO A 91 -9.75 -16.69 4.92
N SER A 92 -8.78 -16.84 4.02
CA SER A 92 -7.97 -18.05 3.93
C SER A 92 -6.49 -17.67 3.81
N PRO A 93 -5.58 -18.37 4.51
CA PRO A 93 -4.15 -18.02 4.49
C PRO A 93 -3.53 -18.14 3.08
N GLY A 94 -4.00 -19.08 2.26
CA GLY A 94 -3.57 -19.20 0.86
C GLY A 94 -4.05 -18.03 -0.01
N LEU A 95 -5.30 -17.59 0.17
CA LEU A 95 -5.86 -16.44 -0.54
C LEU A 95 -5.21 -15.13 -0.09
N ALA A 96 -4.94 -14.97 1.20
CA ALA A 96 -4.28 -13.80 1.76
C ALA A 96 -2.85 -13.63 1.21
N GLY A 97 -2.09 -14.72 1.08
CA GLY A 97 -0.76 -14.69 0.49
C GLY A 97 -0.77 -14.33 -1.00
N ALA A 98 -1.61 -15.00 -1.79
CA ALA A 98 -1.71 -14.75 -3.23
C ALA A 98 -2.23 -13.33 -3.54
N SER A 99 -3.25 -12.89 -2.81
CA SER A 99 -3.80 -11.53 -2.95
C SER A 99 -2.81 -10.45 -2.52
N GLY A 100 -1.98 -10.70 -1.50
CA GLY A 100 -0.91 -9.79 -1.10
C GLY A 100 0.10 -9.51 -2.22
N ILE A 101 0.47 -10.54 -2.99
CA ILE A 101 1.36 -10.40 -4.16
C ILE A 101 0.68 -9.54 -5.23
N VAL A 102 -0.58 -9.84 -5.56
CA VAL A 102 -1.34 -9.09 -6.57
C VAL A 102 -1.49 -7.63 -6.17
N ILE A 103 -1.86 -7.34 -4.93
CA ILE A 103 -1.98 -5.97 -4.41
C ILE A 103 -0.64 -5.25 -4.46
N SER A 104 0.47 -5.94 -4.15
CA SER A 104 1.81 -5.35 -4.22
C SER A 104 2.19 -4.96 -5.65
N LEU A 105 1.95 -5.84 -6.62
CA LEU A 105 2.17 -5.55 -8.04
C LEU A 105 1.28 -4.41 -8.53
N LEU A 106 0.01 -4.41 -8.12
CA LEU A 106 -0.95 -3.36 -8.47
C LEU A 106 -0.55 -2.00 -7.87
N SER A 107 0.03 -1.99 -6.67
CA SER A 107 0.55 -0.77 -6.03
C SER A 107 1.76 -0.22 -6.78
N LEU A 108 2.68 -1.09 -7.23
CA LEU A 108 3.81 -0.70 -8.08
C LEU A 108 3.33 -0.15 -9.43
N PHE A 109 2.34 -0.80 -10.02
CA PHE A 109 1.71 -0.33 -11.25
C PHE A 109 1.08 1.05 -11.05
N GLN A 110 0.29 1.24 -9.99
CA GLN A 110 -0.32 2.52 -9.64
C GLN A 110 0.74 3.60 -9.46
N LEU A 111 1.85 3.32 -8.77
CA LEU A 111 2.96 4.26 -8.60
C LEU A 111 3.50 4.75 -9.96
N ILE A 112 3.82 3.82 -10.86
CA ILE A 112 4.30 4.15 -12.22
C ILE A 112 3.24 4.96 -12.98
N TRP A 113 1.98 4.56 -12.86
CA TRP A 113 0.87 5.19 -13.55
C TRP A 113 0.58 6.62 -13.02
N TYR A 114 0.78 6.89 -11.73
CA TYR A 114 0.72 8.24 -11.17
C TYR A 114 1.85 9.12 -11.70
N ILE A 115 3.05 8.57 -11.90
CA ILE A 115 4.17 9.31 -12.52
C ILE A 115 3.81 9.67 -13.96
N ILE A 116 3.31 8.71 -14.75
CA ILE A 116 2.85 8.94 -16.12
C ILE A 116 1.76 10.01 -16.16
N GLY A 117 0.75 9.90 -15.28
CA GLY A 117 -0.32 10.89 -15.17
C GLY A 117 0.17 12.28 -14.80
N THR A 118 1.18 12.38 -13.94
CA THR A 118 1.82 13.66 -13.60
C THR A 118 2.48 14.28 -14.82
N VAL A 119 3.22 13.48 -15.61
CA VAL A 119 3.83 13.96 -16.86
C VAL A 119 2.75 14.43 -17.83
N TRP A 120 1.74 13.61 -18.10
CA TRP A 120 0.63 13.97 -19.01
C TRP A 120 -0.11 15.22 -18.57
N PHE A 121 -0.39 15.37 -17.27
CA PHE A 121 -1.10 16.52 -16.74
C PHE A 121 -0.35 17.85 -16.98
N PHE A 122 0.98 17.84 -16.88
CA PHE A 122 1.82 19.04 -17.04
C PHE A 122 2.41 19.22 -18.44
N SER A 123 2.40 18.20 -19.30
CA SER A 123 3.02 18.26 -20.62
C SER A 123 2.07 18.70 -21.74
N GLU A 124 0.76 18.55 -21.57
CA GLU A 124 -0.23 18.82 -22.61
C GLU A 124 -1.05 20.09 -22.35
N ASP A 125 -1.33 20.82 -23.44
CA ASP A 125 -2.37 21.84 -23.46
C ASP A 125 -3.73 21.16 -23.34
N ASN A 126 -4.27 21.16 -22.12
CA ASN A 126 -5.50 20.46 -21.77
C ASN A 126 -6.73 21.20 -22.34
N ASN A 127 -7.09 20.88 -23.58
CA ASN A 127 -8.35 21.28 -24.19
C ASN A 127 -9.49 20.39 -23.65
N CYS A 128 -9.93 20.66 -22.43
CA CYS A 128 -11.14 20.05 -21.89
C CYS A 128 -12.37 20.89 -22.22
N ASP A 129 -13.49 20.24 -22.50
CA ASP A 129 -14.80 20.90 -22.53
C ASP A 129 -15.15 21.49 -21.15
N ALA A 130 -15.95 22.56 -21.15
CA ALA A 130 -16.39 23.21 -19.90
C ALA A 130 -17.12 22.25 -18.96
N ASN A 131 -17.85 21.27 -19.51
CA ASN A 131 -18.56 20.25 -18.75
C ASN A 131 -17.61 19.22 -18.09
N TRP A 132 -16.36 19.11 -18.57
CA TRP A 132 -15.35 18.18 -18.05
C TRP A 132 -14.34 18.83 -17.09
N HIS A 133 -14.51 20.10 -16.71
CA HIS A 133 -13.62 20.76 -15.75
C HIS A 133 -13.53 20.04 -14.41
N ALA A 134 -14.61 19.36 -13.98
CA ALA A 134 -14.59 18.54 -12.77
C ALA A 134 -13.55 17.41 -12.85
N GLY A 135 -13.40 16.77 -14.01
CA GLY A 135 -12.41 15.71 -14.22
C GLY A 135 -10.97 16.21 -14.26
N TYR A 136 -10.77 17.42 -14.78
CA TYR A 136 -9.48 18.10 -14.72
C TYR A 136 -9.07 18.43 -13.28
N VAL A 137 -9.98 19.05 -12.51
CA VAL A 137 -9.76 19.37 -11.10
C VAL A 137 -9.52 18.10 -10.27
N MET A 138 -10.28 17.04 -10.53
CA MET A 138 -10.09 15.75 -9.87
C MET A 138 -8.69 15.18 -10.13
N SER A 139 -8.24 15.22 -11.38
CA SER A 139 -6.89 14.79 -11.76
C SER A 139 -5.80 15.58 -11.02
N LEU A 140 -5.97 16.91 -10.93
CA LEU A 140 -5.06 17.78 -10.20
C LEU A 140 -4.99 17.39 -8.71
N VAL A 141 -6.14 17.18 -8.06
CA VAL A 141 -6.20 16.77 -6.65
C VAL A 141 -5.48 15.45 -6.43
N MET A 142 -5.67 14.47 -7.32
CA MET A 142 -5.01 13.17 -7.23
C MET A 142 -3.49 13.28 -7.42
N VAL A 143 -3.01 14.09 -8.37
CA VAL A 143 -1.57 14.35 -8.56
C VAL A 143 -0.97 15.03 -7.34
N ILE A 144 -1.61 16.07 -6.80
CA ILE A 144 -1.13 16.75 -5.58
C ILE A 144 -1.06 15.77 -4.42
N TRP A 145 -2.13 14.99 -4.20
CA TRP A 145 -2.17 13.98 -3.15
C TRP A 145 -1.01 12.98 -3.29
N PHE A 146 -0.77 12.48 -4.49
CA PHE A 146 0.33 11.58 -4.78
C PHE A 146 1.71 12.19 -4.48
N LEU A 147 1.96 13.43 -4.93
CA LEU A 147 3.22 14.12 -4.68
C LEU A 147 3.46 14.39 -3.19
N VAL A 148 2.41 14.74 -2.43
CA VAL A 148 2.49 14.91 -0.97
C VAL A 148 2.89 13.59 -0.31
N GLN A 149 2.26 12.48 -0.68
CA GLN A 149 2.61 11.15 -0.15
C GLN A 149 4.06 10.77 -0.48
N LEU A 150 4.50 10.98 -1.72
CA LEU A 150 5.87 10.71 -2.14
C LEU A 150 6.87 11.57 -1.35
N GLY A 151 6.58 12.84 -1.13
CA GLY A 151 7.39 13.75 -0.31
C GLY A 151 7.53 13.27 1.14
N ILE A 152 6.43 12.81 1.76
CA ILE A 152 6.45 12.25 3.12
C ILE A 152 7.31 10.98 3.17
N VAL A 153 7.15 10.07 2.21
CA VAL A 153 7.94 8.82 2.14
C VAL A 153 9.44 9.11 1.99
N LEU A 154 9.80 10.05 1.11
CA LEU A 154 11.19 10.47 0.93
C LEU A 154 11.76 11.10 2.20
N LEU A 155 10.99 11.94 2.89
CA LEU A 155 11.41 12.55 4.15
C LEU A 155 11.67 11.50 5.24
N ILE A 156 10.75 10.54 5.41
CA ILE A 156 10.92 9.43 6.34
C ILE A 156 12.18 8.61 6.00
N CYS A 157 12.37 8.28 4.71
CA CYS A 157 13.54 7.54 4.25
C CYS A 157 14.84 8.27 4.58
N CYS A 158 14.92 9.57 4.28
CA CYS A 158 16.06 10.40 4.64
C CYS A 158 16.32 10.41 6.14
N CYS A 159 15.28 10.59 6.97
CA CYS A 159 15.42 10.56 8.44
C CYS A 159 15.97 9.21 8.93
N VAL A 160 15.50 8.08 8.38
CA VAL A 160 15.98 6.74 8.74
C VAL A 160 17.43 6.55 8.30
N CYS A 161 17.81 6.95 7.08
CA CYS A 161 19.19 6.88 6.61
C CYS A 161 20.14 7.73 7.47
N CYS A 162 19.72 8.94 7.85
CA CYS A 162 20.49 9.81 8.74
C CYS A 162 20.66 9.18 10.13
N ALA A 163 19.58 8.64 10.72
CA ALA A 163 19.63 7.97 12.02
C ALA A 163 20.54 6.72 11.98
N ALA A 164 20.44 5.90 10.93
CA ALA A 164 21.31 4.75 10.73
C ALA A 164 22.78 5.15 10.58
N GLY A 165 23.07 6.21 9.82
CA GLY A 165 24.43 6.75 9.68
C GLY A 165 25.02 7.23 11.01
N ILE A 166 24.23 7.91 11.84
CA ILE A 166 24.64 8.34 13.18
C ILE A 166 24.89 7.13 14.09
N ALA A 167 24.01 6.14 14.07
CA ALA A 167 24.15 4.93 14.89
C ALA A 167 25.41 4.12 14.52
N LEU A 168 25.69 3.95 13.22
CA LEU A 168 26.89 3.28 12.74
C LEU A 168 28.16 4.07 13.08
N GLY A 169 28.12 5.41 12.99
CA GLY A 169 29.23 6.28 13.39
C GLY A 169 29.51 6.28 14.89
N ALA A 170 28.48 6.13 15.73
CA ALA A 170 28.62 6.01 17.18
C ALA A 170 29.20 4.64 17.59
N SER A 171 28.79 3.55 16.92
CA SER A 171 29.31 2.21 17.19
C SER A 171 30.78 2.02 16.83
N SER A 172 31.33 2.83 15.91
CA SER A 172 32.75 2.78 15.53
C SER A 172 33.69 3.47 16.53
N LYS A 173 33.14 4.22 17.50
CA LYS A 173 33.93 5.00 18.49
C LYS A 173 33.99 4.36 19.88
N ASN A 174 33.28 3.25 20.10
CA ASN A 174 33.34 2.41 21.29
C ASN A 174 33.99 1.07 20.95
#